data_AF-A0A0C3PYJ5-F1
#
_entry.id   AF-A0A0C3PYJ5-F1
#
_cell.length_a   1.000
_cell.length_b   1.000
_cell.length_c   1.000
_cell.angle_alpha   90.00
_cell.angle_beta   90.00
_cell.angle_gamma   90.00
#
_symmetry.space_group_name_H-M   'P 1'
#
loop_
_entity.id
_entity.type
_entity.pdbx_description
1 polymer ?
#
loop_
_entity_poly.entity_id
_entity_poly.type
_entity_poly.pdbx_seq_one_letter_code
_entity_poly.pdbx_strand_id
1 'polypeptide(L)'
;MQLSVSLLALFAAAVSSVAVPRASSKCHTVHTGYMATFPGENPTKYVAVGLNKKKQVTYGAGDPLFKVEFQTCPKLPEQAPDIDWYKGRIIVSGSNNCVTVTNPNGSEPFFLGVKKCGDNVIPPASQQWEWGNDFGDVVFWRGKSKEDEIGYTIDDKSNPVTESGTHRIELGCSNSCSSFAIKPKSQLG
;
A
#
# COMPACT_ATOMS: atom_id res chain seq x y z
N MET A 1 29.23 14.34 -78.94
CA MET A 1 28.28 13.64 -78.05
C MET A 1 28.74 13.84 -76.62
N GLN A 2 28.01 14.68 -75.86
CA GLN A 2 28.17 14.85 -74.43
C GLN A 2 27.45 13.70 -73.72
N LEU A 3 28.09 13.08 -72.73
CA LEU A 3 27.43 12.17 -71.79
C LEU A 3 27.76 12.65 -70.38
N SER A 4 26.77 13.32 -69.77
CA SER A 4 26.69 13.61 -68.34
C SER A 4 26.58 12.31 -67.55
N VAL A 5 27.33 12.19 -66.46
CA VAL A 5 27.08 11.18 -65.43
C VAL A 5 26.90 11.90 -64.10
N SER A 6 25.65 11.89 -63.63
CA SER A 6 25.21 12.49 -62.36
C SER A 6 25.70 11.68 -61.16
N LEU A 7 26.24 12.36 -60.15
CA LEU A 7 26.46 11.83 -58.80
C LEU A 7 25.11 11.59 -58.11
N LEU A 8 24.83 10.34 -57.71
CA LEU A 8 23.83 10.04 -56.67
C LEU A 8 24.53 9.98 -55.31
N ALA A 9 24.33 11.01 -54.48
CA ALA A 9 24.66 10.95 -53.06
C ALA A 9 23.52 10.26 -52.31
N LEU A 10 23.78 9.07 -51.74
CA LEU A 10 22.88 8.43 -50.79
C LEU A 10 22.99 9.12 -49.42
N PHE A 11 21.93 9.80 -49.00
CA PHE A 11 21.75 10.22 -47.62
C PHE A 11 21.27 9.03 -46.79
N ALA A 12 22.14 8.46 -45.96
CA ALA A 12 21.74 7.51 -44.92
C ALA A 12 21.09 8.29 -43.77
N ALA A 13 19.76 8.24 -43.68
CA ALA A 13 19.04 8.75 -42.52
C ALA A 13 19.30 7.84 -41.32
N ALA A 14 20.12 8.30 -40.37
CA ALA A 14 20.29 7.64 -39.07
C ALA A 14 19.00 7.83 -38.25
N VAL A 15 18.09 6.87 -38.33
CA VAL A 15 16.92 6.80 -37.46
C VAL A 15 17.43 6.50 -36.04
N SER A 16 17.50 7.54 -35.22
CA SER A 16 17.74 7.38 -33.78
C SER A 16 16.47 6.77 -33.18
N SER A 17 16.49 5.47 -32.93
CA SER A 17 15.42 4.80 -32.18
C SER A 17 15.47 5.32 -30.73
N VAL A 18 14.55 6.21 -30.39
CA VAL A 18 14.29 6.58 -29.00
C VAL A 18 13.84 5.31 -28.29
N ALA A 19 14.69 4.76 -27.42
CA ALA A 19 14.33 3.65 -26.57
C ALA A 19 13.23 4.12 -25.61
N VAL A 20 11.99 3.71 -25.85
CA VAL A 20 10.91 3.93 -24.89
C VAL A 20 11.25 3.11 -23.64
N PRO A 21 11.41 3.73 -22.46
CA PRO A 21 11.72 2.99 -21.25
C PRO A 21 10.58 2.00 -20.97
N ARG A 22 10.93 0.72 -20.93
CA ARG A 22 9.99 -0.36 -20.61
C ARG A 22 9.42 -0.10 -19.21
N ALA A 23 8.10 -0.12 -19.08
CA ALA A 23 7.42 0.01 -17.79
C ALA A 23 8.04 -0.97 -16.78
N SER A 24 8.46 -0.45 -15.63
CA SER A 24 9.06 -1.25 -14.56
C SER A 24 8.05 -2.26 -14.04
N SER A 25 8.47 -3.51 -13.87
CA SER A 25 7.66 -4.52 -13.19
C SER A 25 7.75 -4.42 -11.66
N LYS A 26 8.70 -3.66 -11.13
CA LYS A 26 8.91 -3.53 -9.68
C LYS A 26 7.88 -2.62 -9.05
N CYS A 27 7.53 -2.91 -7.82
CA CYS A 27 6.71 -2.03 -7.00
C CYS A 27 7.40 -0.67 -6.83
N HIS A 28 6.62 0.40 -6.85
CA HIS A 28 7.12 1.77 -6.70
C HIS A 28 6.12 2.61 -5.89
N THR A 29 6.64 3.58 -5.15
CA THR A 29 5.86 4.43 -4.26
C THR A 29 4.89 5.32 -5.03
N VAL A 30 3.62 5.30 -4.62
CA VAL A 30 2.55 6.18 -5.13
C VAL A 30 2.00 7.10 -4.04
N HIS A 31 1.99 6.63 -2.79
CA HIS A 31 1.51 7.41 -1.64
C HIS A 31 2.50 7.36 -0.48
N THR A 32 2.52 8.43 0.32
CA THR A 32 3.43 8.56 1.47
C THR A 32 2.74 9.33 2.60
N GLY A 33 2.85 8.84 3.83
CA GLY A 33 2.24 9.49 4.99
C GLY A 33 2.36 8.66 6.25
N TYR A 34 1.38 8.76 7.13
CA TYR A 34 1.28 7.99 8.37
C TYR A 34 0.05 7.10 8.29
N MET A 35 0.22 5.83 8.64
CA MET A 35 -0.91 4.92 8.74
C MET A 35 -1.83 5.40 9.87
N ALA A 36 -3.12 5.45 9.62
CA ALA A 36 -4.10 6.03 10.53
C ALA A 36 -5.45 5.32 10.47
N THR A 37 -6.26 5.52 11.51
CA THR A 37 -7.67 5.16 11.59
C THR A 37 -8.54 6.41 11.63
N PHE A 38 -9.84 6.26 11.42
CA PHE A 38 -10.82 7.35 11.54
C PHE A 38 -11.87 6.99 12.61
N PRO A 39 -11.49 6.98 13.90
CA PRO A 39 -12.26 6.36 14.98
C PRO A 39 -13.39 7.27 15.52
N GLY A 40 -14.49 6.66 15.94
CA GLY A 40 -15.64 7.33 16.55
C GLY A 40 -16.91 7.27 15.68
N GLU A 41 -18.07 7.55 16.27
CA GLU A 41 -19.36 7.54 15.56
C GLU A 41 -19.51 8.74 14.61
N ASN A 42 -18.92 9.89 14.98
CA ASN A 42 -18.86 11.11 14.18
C ASN A 42 -17.42 11.65 14.18
N PRO A 43 -16.50 10.92 13.52
CA PRO A 43 -15.08 11.24 13.54
C PRO A 43 -14.82 12.57 12.83
N THR A 44 -13.99 13.42 13.44
CA THR A 44 -13.58 14.72 12.86
C THR A 44 -12.11 14.76 12.45
N LYS A 45 -11.33 13.75 12.83
CA LYS A 45 -9.88 13.71 12.63
C LYS A 45 -9.37 12.27 12.52
N TYR A 46 -8.30 12.07 11.75
CA TYR A 46 -7.60 10.80 11.71
C TYR A 46 -6.71 10.65 12.94
N VAL A 47 -6.60 9.43 13.45
CA VAL A 47 -5.72 9.09 14.58
C VAL A 47 -4.66 8.13 14.07
N ALA A 48 -3.39 8.49 14.23
CA ALA A 48 -2.30 7.66 13.77
C ALA A 48 -2.20 6.35 14.56
N VAL A 49 -1.86 5.26 13.86
CA VAL A 49 -1.51 4.01 14.51
C VAL A 49 -0.02 4.02 14.86
N GLY A 50 0.33 3.39 15.97
CA GLY A 50 1.69 3.35 16.48
C GLY A 50 2.40 2.02 16.27
N LEU A 51 3.69 1.98 16.65
CA LEU A 51 4.45 0.73 16.82
C LEU A 51 4.87 0.57 18.28
N ASN A 52 4.59 -0.60 18.85
CA ASN A 52 5.15 -0.95 20.16
C ASN A 52 6.63 -1.40 20.05
N LYS A 53 7.28 -1.68 21.19
CA LYS A 53 8.69 -2.11 21.25
C LYS A 53 8.98 -3.43 20.49
N LYS A 54 7.95 -4.24 20.23
CA LYS A 54 8.03 -5.48 19.44
C LYS A 54 7.73 -5.26 17.95
N LYS A 55 7.61 -4.00 17.51
CA LYS A 55 7.24 -3.61 16.14
C LYS A 55 5.88 -4.15 15.70
N GLN A 56 4.95 -4.28 16.64
CA GLN A 56 3.56 -4.62 16.37
C GLN A 56 2.78 -3.32 16.23
N VAL A 57 1.83 -3.27 15.29
CA VAL A 57 1.01 -2.08 15.08
C VAL A 57 -0.04 -1.97 16.18
N THR A 58 -0.13 -0.80 16.78
CA THR A 58 -0.95 -0.54 17.97
C THR A 58 -1.85 0.67 17.78
N TYR A 59 -2.93 0.75 18.54
CA TYR A 59 -3.79 1.93 18.63
C TYR A 59 -3.78 2.47 20.06
N GLY A 60 -3.65 3.79 20.22
CA GLY A 60 -3.56 4.46 21.53
C GLY A 60 -2.28 4.17 22.33
N ALA A 61 -1.31 3.47 21.75
CA ALA A 61 -0.04 3.09 22.37
C ALA A 61 1.11 3.04 21.35
N GLY A 62 2.34 2.97 21.85
CA GLY A 62 3.55 2.87 21.00
C GLY A 62 4.06 4.22 20.49
N ASP A 63 5.01 4.20 19.56
CA ASP A 63 5.45 5.38 18.80
C ASP A 63 4.41 5.68 17.72
N PRO A 64 3.62 6.77 17.84
CA PRO A 64 2.45 7.02 17.01
C PRO A 64 2.76 7.53 15.61
N LEU A 65 4.03 7.73 15.24
CA LEU A 65 4.39 8.43 14.00
C LEU A 65 5.41 7.68 13.16
N PHE A 66 5.18 6.38 12.93
CA PHE A 66 5.95 5.67 11.90
C PHE A 66 5.42 6.01 10.51
N LYS A 67 6.28 6.63 9.71
CA LYS A 67 5.96 7.04 8.33
C LYS A 67 5.99 5.82 7.40
N VAL A 68 5.06 5.76 6.46
CA VAL A 68 4.92 4.67 5.50
C VAL A 68 4.79 5.17 4.07
N GLU A 69 5.11 4.29 3.14
CA GLU A 69 4.97 4.44 1.70
C GLU A 69 4.09 3.31 1.16
N PHE A 70 2.98 3.65 0.51
CA PHE A 70 2.25 2.69 -0.29
C PHE A 70 2.96 2.55 -1.64
N GLN A 71 3.39 1.33 -1.96
CA GLN A 71 3.95 1.02 -3.26
C GLN A 71 2.98 0.18 -4.06
N THR A 72 2.50 0.71 -5.19
CA THR A 72 1.76 -0.11 -6.15
C THR A 72 2.70 -1.15 -6.74
N CYS A 73 2.21 -2.36 -6.97
CA CYS A 73 2.95 -3.48 -7.53
C CYS A 73 2.30 -3.88 -8.87
N PRO A 74 2.83 -3.44 -10.03
CA PRO A 74 2.17 -3.61 -11.33
C PRO A 74 1.92 -5.06 -11.78
N LYS A 75 2.53 -6.04 -11.11
CA LYS A 75 2.33 -7.48 -11.37
C LYS A 75 1.20 -8.10 -10.55
N LEU A 76 0.64 -7.39 -9.58
CA LEU A 76 -0.61 -7.80 -8.94
C LEU A 76 -1.78 -7.52 -9.89
N PRO A 77 -2.76 -8.43 -10.00
CA PRO A 77 -3.90 -8.28 -10.91
C PRO A 77 -4.82 -7.14 -10.44
N GLU A 78 -5.80 -6.76 -11.27
CA GLU A 78 -6.93 -5.90 -10.88
C GLU A 78 -6.52 -4.51 -10.35
N GLN A 79 -5.57 -3.86 -11.03
CA GLN A 79 -5.23 -2.45 -10.79
C GLN A 79 -6.18 -1.56 -11.58
N ALA A 80 -6.61 -0.43 -11.00
CA ALA A 80 -7.35 0.61 -11.72
C ALA A 80 -6.75 2.00 -11.38
N PRO A 81 -5.52 2.28 -11.88
CA PRO A 81 -4.78 3.49 -11.52
C PRO A 81 -5.46 4.79 -11.96
N ASP A 82 -6.29 4.75 -13.01
CA ASP A 82 -7.02 5.92 -13.51
C ASP A 82 -8.04 6.47 -12.49
N ILE A 83 -8.44 5.66 -11.51
CA ILE A 83 -9.34 6.03 -10.39
C ILE A 83 -8.64 5.92 -9.03
N ASP A 84 -7.31 5.97 -9.01
CA ASP A 84 -6.45 5.87 -7.81
C ASP A 84 -6.62 4.58 -7.00
N TRP A 85 -7.00 3.48 -7.65
CA TRP A 85 -7.14 2.17 -7.02
C TRP A 85 -5.92 1.29 -7.32
N TYR A 86 -5.14 0.99 -6.28
CA TYR A 86 -3.89 0.22 -6.40
C TYR A 86 -3.85 -1.01 -5.50
N LYS A 87 -3.17 -2.04 -5.99
CA LYS A 87 -2.76 -3.21 -5.22
C LYS A 87 -1.25 -3.23 -5.06
N GLY A 88 -0.77 -3.48 -3.86
CA GLY A 88 0.60 -3.14 -3.54
C GLY A 88 1.11 -3.68 -2.22
N ARG A 89 2.09 -2.97 -1.66
CA ARG A 89 2.66 -3.21 -0.34
C ARG A 89 2.85 -1.89 0.39
N ILE A 90 2.85 -1.94 1.72
CA ILE A 90 3.14 -0.77 2.56
C ILE A 90 4.53 -0.94 3.16
N ILE A 91 5.44 -0.04 2.84
CA ILE A 91 6.82 0.01 3.36
C ILE A 91 6.90 1.04 4.48
N VAL A 92 7.66 0.75 5.55
CA VAL A 92 8.05 1.76 6.53
C VAL A 92 9.16 2.63 5.92
N SER A 93 8.89 3.92 5.74
CA SER A 93 9.77 4.87 5.02
C SER A 93 11.21 4.82 5.52
N GLY A 94 12.16 4.88 4.57
CA GLY A 94 13.59 4.82 4.88
C GLY A 94 14.07 3.45 5.38
N SER A 95 13.27 2.39 5.26
CA SER A 95 13.62 1.04 5.68
C SER A 95 13.36 0.01 4.58
N ASN A 96 13.80 -1.23 4.84
CA ASN A 96 13.47 -2.41 4.03
C ASN A 96 12.36 -3.26 4.67
N ASN A 97 11.56 -2.68 5.54
CA ASN A 97 10.49 -3.37 6.26
C ASN A 97 9.10 -2.96 5.73
N CYS A 98 8.19 -3.92 5.75
CA CYS A 98 6.82 -3.80 5.28
C CYS A 98 5.84 -4.04 6.43
N VAL A 99 4.72 -3.33 6.41
CA VAL A 99 3.56 -3.66 7.24
C VAL A 99 3.04 -5.03 6.78
N THR A 100 2.99 -5.96 7.72
CA THR A 100 2.79 -7.39 7.47
C THR A 100 1.72 -7.92 8.42
N VAL A 101 0.76 -8.65 7.87
CA VAL A 101 -0.20 -9.42 8.66
C VAL A 101 0.50 -10.62 9.29
N THR A 102 0.39 -10.73 10.61
CA THR A 102 0.86 -11.89 11.36
C THR A 102 -0.18 -13.00 11.31
N ASN A 103 0.29 -14.24 11.09
CA ASN A 103 -0.57 -15.41 10.93
C ASN A 103 -1.62 -15.27 9.80
N PRO A 104 -1.21 -14.90 8.57
CA PRO A 104 -2.13 -14.62 7.46
C PRO A 104 -3.00 -15.82 7.06
N ASN A 105 -2.66 -17.04 7.48
CA ASN A 105 -3.38 -18.27 7.16
C ASN A 105 -4.24 -18.78 8.33
N GLY A 106 -4.10 -18.23 9.54
CA GLY A 106 -4.83 -18.67 10.73
C GLY A 106 -6.25 -18.11 10.85
N SER A 107 -6.92 -18.37 11.96
CA SER A 107 -8.22 -17.77 12.26
C SER A 107 -8.07 -16.32 12.71
N GLU A 108 -9.14 -15.55 12.55
CA GLU A 108 -9.28 -14.22 13.16
C GLU A 108 -9.21 -14.30 14.71
N PRO A 109 -8.82 -13.20 15.38
CA PRO A 109 -8.37 -11.93 14.79
C PRO A 109 -6.95 -12.03 14.22
N PHE A 110 -6.71 -11.34 13.11
CA PHE A 110 -5.37 -11.10 12.60
C PHE A 110 -4.75 -9.89 13.28
N PHE A 111 -3.43 -9.78 13.22
CA PHE A 111 -2.71 -8.63 13.77
C PHE A 111 -1.66 -8.15 12.78
N LEU A 112 -1.21 -6.91 12.95
CA LEU A 112 -0.17 -6.32 12.13
C LEU A 112 1.16 -6.19 12.88
N GLY A 113 2.23 -6.32 12.14
CA GLY A 113 3.56 -5.95 12.58
C GLY A 113 4.45 -5.55 11.42
N VAL A 114 5.64 -5.08 11.74
CA VAL A 114 6.63 -4.66 10.75
C VAL A 114 7.69 -5.75 10.63
N LYS A 115 7.84 -6.31 9.42
CA LYS A 115 8.84 -7.33 9.09
C LYS A 115 9.58 -6.96 7.82
N LYS A 116 10.70 -7.61 7.52
CA LYS A 116 11.42 -7.42 6.26
C LYS A 116 10.47 -7.62 5.07
N CYS A 117 10.52 -6.71 4.10
CA CYS A 117 9.75 -6.84 2.87
C CYS A 117 10.20 -8.09 2.09
N GLY A 118 9.22 -8.79 1.50
CA GLY A 118 9.46 -9.88 0.56
C GLY A 118 9.81 -9.37 -0.83
N ASP A 119 9.41 -10.15 -1.83
CA ASP A 119 9.64 -9.83 -3.24
C ASP A 119 9.08 -8.45 -3.63
N ASN A 120 9.82 -7.73 -4.49
CA ASN A 120 9.50 -6.37 -4.89
C ASN A 120 8.77 -6.28 -6.24
N VAL A 121 8.21 -7.39 -6.71
CA VAL A 121 7.40 -7.51 -7.90
C VAL A 121 6.03 -8.09 -7.52
N ILE A 122 6.00 -9.21 -6.79
CA ILE A 122 4.82 -9.87 -6.23
C ILE A 122 5.07 -10.14 -4.73
N PRO A 123 4.68 -9.24 -3.83
CA PRO A 123 4.85 -9.42 -2.39
C PRO A 123 4.13 -10.68 -1.89
N PRO A 124 4.59 -11.31 -0.78
CA PRO A 124 3.83 -12.40 -0.16
C PRO A 124 2.45 -11.90 0.29
N ALA A 125 1.43 -12.77 0.32
CA ALA A 125 0.05 -12.40 0.63
C ALA A 125 -0.12 -11.59 1.93
N SER A 126 0.67 -11.91 2.97
CA SER A 126 0.70 -11.14 4.23
C SER A 126 1.18 -9.68 4.11
N GLN A 127 1.73 -9.29 2.97
CA GLN A 127 2.23 -7.95 2.67
C GLN A 127 1.52 -7.34 1.45
N GLN A 128 0.43 -7.96 0.98
CA GLN A 128 -0.37 -7.43 -0.11
C GLN A 128 -1.52 -6.60 0.42
N TRP A 129 -1.52 -5.33 0.05
CA TRP A 129 -2.48 -4.33 0.49
C TRP A 129 -3.20 -3.74 -0.70
N GLU A 130 -4.35 -3.16 -0.43
CA GLU A 130 -5.13 -2.38 -1.36
C GLU A 130 -5.17 -0.92 -0.89
N TRP A 131 -5.14 0.00 -1.85
CA TRP A 131 -5.29 1.43 -1.66
C TRP A 131 -6.37 1.95 -2.58
N GLY A 132 -7.27 2.77 -2.04
CA GLY A 132 -8.28 3.47 -2.83
C GLY A 132 -9.49 2.58 -3.12
N ASN A 133 -10.67 3.20 -3.17
CA ASN A 133 -11.89 2.63 -3.74
C ASN A 133 -12.83 3.78 -4.16
N ASP A 134 -14.06 3.46 -4.57
CA ASP A 134 -15.09 4.45 -4.96
C ASP A 134 -15.42 5.48 -3.85
N PHE A 135 -15.00 5.22 -2.60
CA PHE A 135 -15.24 6.06 -1.43
C PHE A 135 -13.99 6.80 -0.93
N GLY A 136 -12.85 6.70 -1.65
CA GLY A 136 -11.65 7.51 -1.42
C GLY A 136 -10.44 6.73 -0.91
N ASP A 137 -9.56 7.43 -0.19
CA ASP A 137 -8.23 6.97 0.25
C ASP A 137 -8.28 5.93 1.39
N VAL A 138 -8.80 4.74 1.11
CA VAL A 138 -8.89 3.64 2.07
C VAL A 138 -7.78 2.62 1.88
N VAL A 139 -7.44 1.90 2.95
CA VAL A 139 -6.44 0.83 2.93
C VAL A 139 -6.99 -0.43 3.60
N PHE A 140 -6.95 -1.53 2.86
CA PHE A 140 -7.33 -2.86 3.31
C PHE A 140 -6.22 -3.87 3.08
N TRP A 141 -6.16 -4.90 3.92
CA TRP A 141 -5.40 -6.10 3.60
C TRP A 141 -6.20 -6.94 2.60
N ARG A 142 -5.55 -7.47 1.55
CA ARG A 142 -6.21 -8.27 0.50
C ARG A 142 -6.64 -9.69 0.93
N GLY A 143 -6.64 -9.95 2.23
CA GLY A 143 -7.05 -11.23 2.83
C GLY A 143 -6.40 -12.49 2.26
N LYS A 144 -7.13 -13.60 2.36
CA LYS A 144 -6.68 -14.93 1.91
C LYS A 144 -7.21 -15.28 0.54
N SER A 145 -8.42 -14.84 0.23
CA SER A 145 -9.05 -14.94 -1.08
C SER A 145 -8.86 -13.63 -1.85
N LYS A 146 -9.09 -13.65 -3.17
CA LYS A 146 -8.92 -12.44 -4.00
C LYS A 146 -10.08 -11.45 -3.80
N GLU A 147 -11.18 -11.91 -3.20
CA GLU A 147 -12.41 -11.18 -2.92
C GLU A 147 -12.46 -10.61 -1.49
N ASP A 148 -11.42 -10.84 -0.69
CA ASP A 148 -11.34 -10.34 0.68
C ASP A 148 -10.77 -8.92 0.72
N GLU A 149 -11.50 -8.02 1.39
CA GLU A 149 -10.98 -6.76 1.91
C GLU A 149 -11.09 -6.79 3.45
N ILE A 150 -9.94 -6.96 4.10
CA ILE A 150 -9.87 -7.12 5.56
C ILE A 150 -9.33 -5.82 6.18
N GLY A 151 -10.18 -5.18 6.97
CA GLY A 151 -9.88 -3.97 7.71
C GLY A 151 -9.65 -4.24 9.20
N TYR A 152 -9.71 -3.18 10.02
CA TYR A 152 -9.71 -3.32 11.48
C TYR A 152 -11.14 -3.48 12.02
N THR A 153 -11.28 -4.24 13.10
CA THR A 153 -12.54 -4.39 13.84
C THR A 153 -12.80 -3.16 14.71
N ILE A 154 -14.08 -2.82 14.89
CA ILE A 154 -14.50 -1.69 15.73
C ILE A 154 -15.37 -2.14 16.90
N ASP A 155 -15.28 -1.41 18.01
CA ASP A 155 -16.17 -1.56 19.16
C ASP A 155 -17.51 -0.81 18.96
N ASP A 156 -18.41 -0.91 19.95
CA ASP A 156 -19.73 -0.25 19.93
C ASP A 156 -19.67 1.28 19.87
N LYS A 157 -18.47 1.88 19.98
CA LYS A 157 -18.22 3.32 19.88
C LYS A 157 -17.43 3.67 18.61
N SER A 158 -17.34 2.74 17.67
CA SER A 158 -16.59 2.86 16.42
C SER A 158 -15.08 3.12 16.60
N ASN A 159 -14.48 2.68 17.71
CA ASN A 159 -13.02 2.70 17.89
C ASN A 159 -12.39 1.37 17.49
N PRO A 160 -11.13 1.35 17.01
CA PRO A 160 -10.40 0.11 16.77
C PRO A 160 -10.39 -0.78 18.02
N VAL A 161 -10.83 -2.03 17.87
CA VAL A 161 -10.65 -3.05 18.91
C VAL A 161 -9.16 -3.36 19.03
N THR A 162 -8.69 -3.49 20.26
CA THR A 162 -7.28 -3.80 20.53
C THR A 162 -7.13 -4.95 21.51
N GLU A 163 -6.10 -5.77 21.29
CA GLU A 163 -5.74 -6.85 22.22
C GLU A 163 -5.29 -6.28 23.57
N SER A 164 -5.88 -6.80 24.65
CA SER A 164 -5.54 -6.40 26.02
C SER A 164 -4.05 -6.60 26.33
N GLY A 165 -3.44 -5.58 26.94
CA GLY A 165 -2.04 -5.59 27.39
C GLY A 165 -0.99 -5.33 26.30
N THR A 166 -1.28 -5.59 25.02
CA THR A 166 -0.34 -5.30 23.91
C THR A 166 -0.77 -4.12 23.05
N HIS A 167 -2.05 -3.75 23.12
CA HIS A 167 -2.72 -2.72 22.32
C HIS A 167 -2.64 -2.97 20.81
N ARG A 168 -2.43 -4.21 20.37
CA ARG A 168 -2.40 -4.56 18.95
C ARG A 168 -3.78 -4.38 18.35
N ILE A 169 -3.84 -3.72 17.20
CA ILE A 169 -5.11 -3.58 16.45
C ILE A 169 -5.52 -4.95 15.93
N GLU A 170 -6.77 -5.30 16.17
CA GLU A 170 -7.40 -6.51 15.64
C GLU A 170 -7.93 -6.27 14.23
N LEU A 171 -7.62 -7.20 13.34
CA LEU A 171 -8.12 -7.24 11.97
C LEU A 171 -9.06 -8.42 11.81
N GLY A 172 -10.13 -8.24 11.07
CA GLY A 172 -11.11 -9.29 10.82
C GLY A 172 -12.21 -8.87 9.86
N CYS A 173 -13.28 -9.68 9.83
CA CYS A 173 -14.53 -9.45 9.13
C CYS A 173 -14.38 -8.95 7.68
N SER A 174 -14.06 -9.87 6.75
CA SER A 174 -14.01 -9.59 5.31
C SER A 174 -15.23 -8.79 4.85
N ASN A 175 -14.98 -7.63 4.24
CA ASN A 175 -15.97 -6.77 3.58
C ASN A 175 -16.99 -6.06 4.51
N SER A 176 -16.81 -6.10 5.83
CA SER A 176 -17.65 -5.35 6.79
C SER A 176 -16.86 -4.52 7.80
N CYS A 177 -15.54 -4.50 7.68
CA CYS A 177 -14.64 -3.80 8.59
C CYS A 177 -14.32 -2.35 8.18
N SER A 178 -13.79 -1.58 9.12
CA SER A 178 -13.29 -0.23 8.87
C SER A 178 -11.91 -0.26 8.22
N SER A 179 -11.65 0.68 7.31
CA SER A 179 -10.39 0.80 6.60
C SER A 179 -9.34 1.61 7.35
N PHE A 180 -8.07 1.27 7.14
CA PHE A 180 -7.00 2.20 7.45
C PHE A 180 -6.94 3.31 6.39
N ALA A 181 -6.12 4.33 6.66
CA ALA A 181 -5.71 5.31 5.67
C ALA A 181 -4.20 5.60 5.80
N ILE A 182 -3.62 6.25 4.78
CA ILE A 182 -2.29 6.87 4.90
C ILE A 182 -2.47 8.37 4.71
N LYS A 183 -2.23 9.14 5.76
CA LYS A 183 -2.52 10.58 5.77
C LYS A 183 -1.26 11.42 6.05
N PRO A 184 -1.16 12.64 5.49
CA PRO A 184 -0.12 13.59 5.88
C PRO A 184 -0.29 13.99 7.35
N LYS A 185 0.81 14.42 7.97
CA LYS A 185 0.80 14.82 9.39
C LYS A 185 -0.24 15.89 9.72
N SER A 186 -0.54 16.79 8.77
CA SER A 186 -1.52 17.87 8.93
C SER A 186 -2.97 17.42 9.08
N GLN A 187 -3.29 16.16 8.74
CA GLN A 187 -4.64 15.59 8.86
C GLN A 187 -4.79 14.67 10.08
N LEU A 188 -3.73 14.54 10.89
CA LEU A 188 -3.74 13.76 12.13
C LEU A 188 -4.17 14.64 13.31
N GLY A 189 -4.92 14.04 14.23
CA GLY A 189 -5.51 14.66 15.41
C GLY A 189 -4.82 14.38 16.73
#